data_AF-A0A6P0XM04-F1
#
_entry.id   AF-A0A6P0XM04-F1
#
_cell.length_a   1.000
_cell.length_b   1.000
_cell.length_c   1.000
_cell.angle_alpha   90.00
_cell.angle_beta   90.00
_cell.angle_gamma   90.00
#
_symmetry.space_group_name_H-M   'P 1'
#
loop_
_entity.id
_entity.type
_entity.pdbx_description
1 polymer ?
#
loop_
_entity_poly.entity_id
_entity_poly.type
_entity_poly.pdbx_seq_one_letter_code
_entity_poly.pdbx_strand_id
1 'polypeptide(L)'
;MVVGTTEAAFLLNISTARVRVLLKEGRIKGANKKGRSWLIPLNSQGIPEIIPGRRGPDGTWNKGQRTSKTVIQILPTVINANHQNGTCLPAINIQQGDRHHLCHEADILG
;
A
#
# COMPACT_ATOMS: atom_id res chain seq x y z
N MET A 1 -15.54 -0.88 13.29
CA MET A 1 -14.57 -1.96 13.53
C MET A 1 -13.38 -1.40 14.30
N VAL A 2 -12.74 -2.17 15.18
CA VAL A 2 -11.61 -1.74 16.02
C VAL A 2 -10.46 -2.74 15.84
N VAL A 3 -9.25 -2.22 15.67
CA VAL A 3 -8.05 -3.03 15.39
C VAL A 3 -6.94 -2.77 16.40
N GLY A 4 -5.99 -3.71 16.46
CA GLY A 4 -4.76 -3.57 17.23
C GLY A 4 -3.69 -2.75 16.51
N THR A 5 -2.56 -2.49 17.18
CA THR A 5 -1.44 -1.71 16.63
C THR A 5 -0.80 -2.38 15.42
N THR A 6 -0.72 -3.71 15.40
CA THR A 6 -0.12 -4.48 14.29
C THR A 6 -0.96 -4.38 13.03
N GLU A 7 -2.26 -4.61 13.15
CA GLU A 7 -3.22 -4.48 12.04
C GLU A 7 -3.28 -3.04 11.54
N ALA A 8 -3.31 -2.05 12.43
CA ALA A 8 -3.27 -0.64 12.05
C ALA A 8 -2.00 -0.28 11.26
N ALA A 9 -0.84 -0.85 11.62
CA ALA A 9 0.42 -0.63 10.91
C ALA A 9 0.36 -1.16 9.47
N PHE A 10 -0.20 -2.36 9.30
CA PHE A 10 -0.45 -2.96 7.99
C PHE A 10 -1.38 -2.08 7.14
N LEU A 11 -2.53 -1.67 7.68
CA LEU A 11 -3.52 -0.85 6.97
C LEU A 11 -2.99 0.54 6.57
N LEU A 12 -2.11 1.13 7.38
CA LEU A 12 -1.52 2.44 7.12
C LEU A 12 -0.25 2.38 6.26
N ASN A 13 0.25 1.17 5.97
CA ASN A 13 1.52 0.89 5.31
C ASN A 13 2.72 1.63 5.98
N ILE A 14 2.81 1.53 7.30
CA ILE A 14 3.91 2.12 8.10
C ILE A 14 4.36 1.15 9.20
N SER A 15 5.54 1.38 9.78
CA SER A 15 6.04 0.53 10.86
C SER A 15 5.17 0.63 12.12
N THR A 16 5.09 -0.46 12.88
CA THR A 16 4.42 -0.49 14.20
C THR A 16 5.01 0.52 15.18
N ALA A 17 6.32 0.76 15.10
CA ALA A 17 7.00 1.81 15.85
C ALA A 17 6.43 3.20 15.52
N ARG A 18 6.22 3.51 14.24
CA ARG A 18 5.62 4.78 13.82
C ARG A 18 4.18 4.92 14.29
N VAL A 19 3.38 3.85 14.22
CA VAL A 19 2.02 3.85 14.78
C VAL A 19 2.03 4.18 16.27
N ARG A 20 2.95 3.59 17.06
CA ARG A 20 3.07 3.90 18.50
C ARG A 20 3.43 5.36 18.76
N VAL A 21 4.29 5.95 17.92
CA VAL A 21 4.60 7.38 18.01
C VAL A 21 3.35 8.22 17.76
N LEU A 22 2.58 7.92 16.70
CA LEU A 22 1.33 8.63 16.40
C LEU A 22 0.28 8.48 17.52
N LEU A 23 0.19 7.31 18.16
CA LEU A 23 -0.69 7.07 19.31
C LEU A 23 -0.26 7.90 20.52
N LYS A 24 1.04 7.96 20.82
CA LYS A 24 1.57 8.81 21.91
C LYS A 24 1.36 10.30 21.65
N GLU A 25 1.46 10.73 20.39
CA GLU A 25 1.18 12.10 19.94
C GLU A 25 -0.32 12.42 19.93
N GLY A 26 -1.21 11.45 20.18
CA GLY A 26 -2.67 11.66 20.12
C GLY A 26 -3.21 11.88 18.70
N ARG A 27 -2.47 11.43 17.68
CA ARG A 27 -2.75 11.73 16.28
C ARG A 27 -3.55 10.65 15.56
N ILE A 28 -3.89 9.55 16.20
CA ILE A 28 -4.84 8.57 15.65
C ILE A 28 -6.20 8.80 16.28
N LYS A 29 -7.16 9.22 15.47
CA LYS A 29 -8.47 9.69 15.94
C LYS A 29 -9.24 8.57 16.63
N GLY A 30 -9.78 8.85 17.81
CA GLY A 30 -10.59 7.90 18.58
C GLY A 30 -9.83 6.70 19.15
N ALA A 31 -8.50 6.67 19.03
CA ALA A 31 -7.70 5.60 19.63
C ALA A 31 -7.74 5.66 21.15
N ASN A 32 -7.92 4.51 21.81
CA ASN A 32 -8.00 4.40 23.25
C ASN A 32 -7.07 3.29 23.76
N LYS A 33 -6.38 3.52 24.88
CA LYS A 33 -5.51 2.53 25.49
C LYS A 33 -6.28 1.67 26.51
N LYS A 34 -6.45 0.38 26.20
CA LYS A 34 -7.07 -0.61 27.10
C LYS A 34 -5.99 -1.54 27.65
N GLY A 35 -5.55 -1.26 28.88
CA GLY A 35 -4.46 -1.99 29.53
C GLY A 35 -3.13 -1.86 28.78
N ARG A 36 -2.59 -2.98 28.30
CA ARG A 36 -1.33 -3.02 27.53
C ARG A 36 -1.49 -2.74 26.05
N SER A 37 -2.73 -2.71 25.54
CA SER A 37 -3.02 -2.64 24.11
C SER A 37 -3.73 -1.35 23.74
N TRP A 38 -3.60 -0.96 22.47
CA TRP A 38 -4.36 0.13 21.87
C TRP A 38 -5.53 -0.43 21.07
N LEU A 39 -6.68 0.19 21.25
CA LEU A 39 -7.89 0.01 20.46
C LEU A 39 -7.96 1.16 19.47
N ILE A 40 -7.85 0.85 18.17
CA ILE A 40 -7.80 1.84 17.11
C ILE A 40 -9.05 1.69 16.25
N PRO A 41 -9.95 2.69 16.21
CA PRO A 41 -11.14 2.63 15.38
C PRO A 41 -10.77 2.82 13.90
N LEU A 42 -11.51 2.16 13.03
CA LEU A 42 -11.43 2.31 11.58
C LEU A 42 -12.55 3.23 11.07
N ASN A 43 -12.23 4.02 10.03
CA ASN A 43 -13.21 4.83 9.32
C ASN A 43 -14.08 3.97 8.36
N SER A 44 -14.95 4.62 7.58
CA SER A 44 -15.81 3.93 6.59
C SER A 44 -15.04 3.20 5.48
N GLN A 45 -13.77 3.52 5.27
CA GLN A 45 -12.87 2.88 4.31
C GLN A 45 -12.06 1.73 4.94
N GLY A 46 -12.31 1.39 6.21
CA GLY A 46 -11.60 0.30 6.88
C GLY A 46 -10.17 0.64 7.29
N ILE A 47 -9.82 1.92 7.43
CA ILE A 47 -8.46 2.38 7.78
C ILE A 47 -8.46 3.34 8.98
N PRO A 48 -7.38 3.40 9.79
CA PRO A 48 -7.27 4.39 10.86
C PRO A 48 -7.16 5.82 10.30
N GLU A 49 -7.86 6.76 10.92
CA GLU A 49 -7.79 8.19 10.56
C GLU A 49 -6.66 8.88 11.34
N ILE A 50 -5.70 9.49 10.62
CA ILE A 50 -4.55 10.19 11.21
C ILE A 50 -4.74 11.69 11.09
N ILE A 51 -4.50 12.40 12.19
CA ILE A 51 -4.45 13.86 12.26
C ILE A 51 -3.06 14.32 11.79
N PRO A 52 -2.96 15.17 10.76
CA PRO A 52 -1.68 15.66 10.25
C PRO A 52 -0.95 16.50 11.32
N GLY A 53 0.37 16.52 11.21
CA GLY A 53 1.23 17.31 12.10
C GLY A 53 1.24 18.76 11.66
N ARG A 54 1.53 19.68 12.57
CA ARG A 54 1.55 21.12 12.26
C ARG A 54 2.79 21.57 11.47
N ARG A 55 3.89 20.81 11.53
CA ARG A 55 5.18 21.16 10.92
C ARG A 55 5.77 19.96 10.17
N GLY A 56 6.58 20.27 9.18
CA GLY A 56 7.26 19.28 8.35
C GLY A 56 6.38 18.79 7.19
N PRO A 57 6.93 17.88 6.37
CA PRO A 57 6.20 17.31 5.24
C PRO A 57 5.00 16.49 5.72
N ASP A 58 3.94 16.48 4.92
CA ASP A 58 2.79 15.61 5.14
C ASP A 58 3.22 14.15 5.16
N GLY A 59 2.62 13.37 6.04
CA GLY A 59 2.94 11.96 6.10
C GLY A 59 2.43 11.22 4.87
N THR A 60 3.19 10.19 4.49
CA THR A 60 2.85 9.30 3.38
C THR A 60 1.85 8.21 3.77
N TRP A 61 1.16 8.37 4.91
CA TRP A 61 0.27 7.36 5.46
C TRP A 61 -0.85 7.09 4.49
N ASN A 62 -1.02 5.82 4.15
CA ASN A 62 -2.05 5.38 3.23
C ASN A 62 -2.11 6.13 1.87
N LYS A 63 -0.93 6.40 1.28
CA LYS A 63 -0.83 6.61 -0.18
C LYS A 63 -1.14 5.33 -1.00
N GLY A 64 -1.60 4.27 -0.32
CA GLY A 64 -1.94 2.97 -0.89
C GLY A 64 -3.34 2.89 -1.50
N GLN A 65 -4.14 3.96 -1.42
CA GLN A 65 -5.25 4.10 -2.36
C GLN A 65 -4.62 4.20 -3.75
N ARG A 66 -4.56 3.06 -4.45
CA ARG A 66 -4.30 2.99 -5.89
C ARG A 66 -5.34 3.90 -6.54
N THR A 67 -4.99 5.16 -6.74
CA THR A 67 -5.86 6.14 -7.40
C THR A 67 -6.03 5.77 -8.87
N SER A 68 -5.05 5.06 -9.43
CA SER A 68 -5.05 4.60 -10.80
C SER A 68 -5.28 3.09 -10.90
N LYS A 69 -6.09 2.71 -11.89
CA LYS A 69 -6.30 1.31 -12.30
C LYS A 69 -4.94 0.67 -12.59
N THR A 70 -4.68 -0.49 -12.00
CA THR A 70 -3.55 -1.34 -12.42
C THR A 70 -4.01 -2.22 -13.57
N VAL A 71 -3.32 -2.14 -14.70
CA VAL A 71 -3.61 -2.96 -15.89
C VAL A 71 -2.40 -3.85 -16.15
N ILE A 72 -2.64 -5.16 -16.23
CA ILE A 72 -1.63 -6.12 -16.65
C ILE A 72 -1.86 -6.39 -18.13
N GLN A 73 -0.89 -6.03 -18.96
CA GLN A 73 -0.93 -6.27 -20.40
C GLN A 73 0.09 -7.35 -20.74
N ILE A 74 -0.36 -8.40 -21.41
CA ILE A 74 0.52 -9.40 -22.03
C ILE A 74 0.85 -8.89 -23.44
N LEU A 75 2.13 -8.84 -23.80
CA LEU A 75 2.61 -8.29 -25.08
C LEU A 75 2.87 -9.42 -26.11
N PRO A 76 1.94 -9.71 -27.04
CA PRO A 76 2.08 -10.84 -27.96
C PRO A 76 3.22 -10.65 -28.96
N THR A 77 3.52 -9.40 -29.30
CA THR A 77 4.65 -9.04 -30.18
C THR A 77 5.98 -9.49 -29.59
N VAL A 78 6.18 -9.29 -28.29
CA VAL A 78 7.39 -9.71 -27.57
C VAL A 78 7.45 -11.23 -27.45
N ILE A 79 6.31 -11.89 -27.18
CA ILE A 79 6.24 -13.36 -27.14
C ILE A 79 6.64 -13.97 -28.48
N ASN A 80 6.10 -13.45 -29.58
CA ASN A 80 6.40 -13.95 -30.92
C ASN A 80 7.88 -13.71 -31.30
N ALA A 81 8.42 -12.53 -30.97
CA ALA A 81 9.84 -12.23 -31.19
C ALA A 81 10.75 -13.17 -30.38
N ASN A 82 10.40 -13.43 -29.12
CA ASN A 82 11.11 -14.39 -28.26
C ASN A 82 11.08 -15.81 -28.84
N HIS A 83 9.93 -16.25 -29.35
CA HIS A 83 9.81 -17.56 -29.98
C HIS A 83 10.63 -17.68 -31.27
N GLN A 84 10.61 -16.66 -32.13
CA GLN A 84 11.30 -16.68 -33.42
C GLN A 84 12.82 -16.53 -33.30
N ASN A 85 13.27 -15.65 -32.40
CA ASN A 85 14.69 -15.29 -32.27
C ASN A 85 15.41 -16.00 -31.12
N GLY A 86 14.70 -16.85 -30.35
CA GLY A 86 15.24 -17.51 -29.16
C GLY A 86 15.60 -16.53 -28.04
N THR A 87 14.98 -15.35 -28.00
CA THR A 87 15.24 -14.33 -26.98
C THR A 87 14.35 -14.50 -25.75
N CYS A 88 14.76 -13.91 -24.62
CA CYS A 88 13.99 -13.94 -23.37
C CYS A 88 13.64 -12.53 -22.88
N LEU A 89 13.02 -11.71 -23.75
CA LEU A 89 12.61 -10.35 -23.38
C LEU A 89 11.36 -10.35 -22.47
N PRO A 90 11.20 -9.36 -21.58
CA PRO A 90 10.04 -9.28 -20.69
C PRO A 90 8.75 -8.98 -21.47
N ALA A 91 7.80 -9.91 -21.43
CA ALA A 91 6.56 -9.85 -22.20
C ALA A 91 5.35 -9.35 -21.40
N ILE A 92 5.51 -9.10 -20.09
CA ILE A 92 4.44 -8.63 -19.22
C ILE A 92 4.67 -7.15 -18.92
N ASN A 93 3.68 -6.30 -19.20
CA ASN A 93 3.68 -4.89 -18.84
C ASN A 93 2.66 -4.64 -17.71
N ILE A 94 3.15 -4.19 -16.55
CA ILE A 94 2.31 -3.75 -15.44
C ILE A 94 2.20 -2.23 -15.49
N GLN A 95 1.03 -1.73 -15.85
CA GLN A 95 0.72 -0.31 -15.88
C GLN A 95 0.02 0.13 -14.60
N GLN A 96 0.52 1.18 -13.95
CA GLN A 96 -0.10 1.84 -12.79
C GLN A 96 -0.19 3.35 -13.06
N GLY A 97 -1.33 3.79 -13.62
CA GLY A 97 -1.44 5.15 -14.16
C GLY A 97 -0.50 5.33 -15.35
N ASP A 98 0.38 6.34 -15.29
CA ASP A 98 1.38 6.61 -16.34
C ASP A 98 2.69 5.80 -16.16
N ARG A 99 2.81 5.04 -15.07
CA ARG A 99 3.99 4.23 -14.81
C ARG A 99 3.85 2.87 -15.47
N HIS A 100 4.89 2.44 -16.18
CA HIS A 100 4.98 1.14 -16.84
C HIS A 100 6.16 0.36 -16.27
N HIS A 101 5.95 -0.95 -16.04
CA HIS A 101 7.00 -1.86 -15.61
C HIS A 101 6.95 -3.14 -16.45
N LEU A 102 8.01 -3.37 -17.22
CA LEU A 102 8.19 -4.59 -17.99
C LEU A 102 8.84 -5.66 -17.11
N CYS A 103 8.24 -6.84 -17.08
CA CYS A 103 8.66 -7.94 -16.23
C CYS A 103 8.52 -9.29 -16.94
N HIS A 104 9.25 -10.28 -16.46
CA HIS A 104 9.16 -11.67 -16.91
C HIS A 104 8.07 -12.44 -16.15
N GLU A 105 7.76 -12.01 -14.93
CA GLU A 105 6.87 -12.66 -13.99
C GLU A 105 6.15 -11.60 -13.15
N ALA A 106 4.92 -11.89 -12.75
CA ALA A 106 4.13 -11.03 -11.88
C ALA A 106 3.24 -11.87 -10.97
N ASP A 107 3.40 -11.69 -9.66
CA ASP A 107 2.55 -12.33 -8.65
C ASP A 107 1.33 -11.48 -8.34
N ILE A 108 0.14 -12.10 -8.43
CA ILE A 108 -1.12 -11.50 -8.02
C ILE A 108 -1.55 -12.18 -6.73
N LEU A 109 -1.36 -11.47 -5.62
CA LEU A 109 -1.87 -11.90 -4.32
C LEU A 109 -3.39 -11.69 -4.29
N GLY A 110 -4.14 -12.79 -4.19
CA GLY A 110 -5.60 -12.81 -4.08
C GLY A 110 -6.11 -12.48 -2.69
#